data_AF-A0A4V2JIU5-F1
#
_entry.id   AF-A0A4V2JIU5-F1
#
_cell.length_a   1.000
_cell.length_b   1.000
_cell.length_c   1.000
_cell.angle_alpha   90.00
_cell.angle_beta   90.00
_cell.angle_gamma   90.00
#
_symmetry.space_group_name_H-M   'P 1'
#
loop_
_entity.id
_entity.type
_entity.pdbx_description
1 polymer ?
#
loop_
_entity_poly.entity_id
_entity_poly.type
_entity_poly.pdbx_seq_one_letter_code
_entity_poly.pdbx_strand_id
1 'polypeptide(L)'
;MHECDVLILPADEAALSQQIRMAPRGNKCLLAIECTYYTASRVGIGHARNFEGLHTDLRIARNLFVSNTGASSVVKYLSARKRGYEREVVPANVNTVGYTRGQIREAFKIYLGKTAPSTVI
;
A
#
# COMPACT_ATOMS: atom_id res chain seq x y z
N MET A 1 -9.90 3.07 12.87
CA MET A 1 -9.02 3.35 11.73
C MET A 1 -7.80 2.48 11.91
N HIS A 2 -7.52 1.60 10.96
CA HIS A 2 -6.31 0.79 10.96
C HIS A 2 -5.09 1.66 10.64
N GLU A 3 -3.93 1.24 11.14
CA GLU A 3 -2.65 1.88 10.86
C GLU A 3 -2.27 1.73 9.38
N CYS A 4 -1.51 2.69 8.85
CA CYS A 4 -0.99 2.72 7.50
C CYS A 4 0.39 3.37 7.53
N ASP A 5 1.44 2.59 7.30
CA ASP A 5 2.81 3.09 7.41
C ASP A 5 3.19 4.10 6.33
N VAL A 6 2.71 3.88 5.10
CA VAL A 6 2.97 4.77 3.96
C VAL A 6 1.69 5.04 3.20
N LEU A 7 1.32 6.32 3.12
CA LEU A 7 0.19 6.80 2.34
C LEU A 7 0.64 7.85 1.34
N ILE A 8 0.36 7.60 0.06
CA ILE A 8 0.68 8.53 -1.03
C ILE A 8 -0.58 9.31 -1.42
N LEU A 9 -0.49 10.64 -1.33
CA LEU A 9 -1.61 11.58 -1.56
C LEU A 9 -1.19 12.72 -2.49
N PRO A 10 -2.13 13.32 -3.22
CA PRO A 10 -2.00 14.69 -3.71
C PRO A 10 -1.72 15.67 -2.57
N ALA A 11 -0.89 16.68 -2.82
CA ALA A 11 -0.45 17.64 -1.80
C ALA A 11 -1.61 18.44 -1.19
N ASP A 12 -2.62 18.80 -1.99
CA ASP A 12 -3.83 19.49 -1.56
C ASP A 12 -4.70 18.63 -0.63
N GLU A 13 -4.83 17.34 -0.91
CA GLU A 13 -5.53 16.39 -0.03
C GLU A 13 -4.80 16.26 1.32
N ALA A 14 -3.48 16.12 1.30
CA ALA A 14 -2.68 16.03 2.52
C ALA A 14 -2.83 17.30 3.39
N ALA A 15 -2.76 18.48 2.77
CA ALA A 15 -2.95 19.76 3.47
C ALA A 15 -4.35 19.88 4.06
N LEU A 16 -5.39 19.51 3.31
CA LEU A 16 -6.77 19.54 3.78
C LEU A 16 -6.96 18.61 4.99
N SER A 17 -6.51 17.35 4.90
CA SER A 17 -6.60 16.38 5.99
C SER A 17 -5.92 16.86 7.27
N GLN A 18 -4.76 17.51 7.15
CA GLN A 18 -4.06 18.11 8.28
C GLN A 18 -4.84 19.28 8.89
N GLN A 19 -5.38 20.17 8.04
CA GLN A 19 -6.15 21.33 8.46
C GLN A 19 -7.41 20.94 9.25
N ILE A 20 -8.17 19.97 8.74
CA ILE A 20 -9.44 19.55 9.36
C ILE A 20 -9.26 18.42 10.39
N ARG A 21 -8.03 17.89 10.55
CA ARG A 21 -7.69 16.77 11.43
C ARG A 21 -8.53 15.52 11.18
N MET A 22 -8.77 15.21 9.91
CA MET A 22 -9.52 14.01 9.50
C MET A 22 -8.70 13.16 8.54
N ALA A 23 -9.00 11.87 8.53
CA ALA A 23 -8.41 10.93 7.59
C ALA A 23 -8.59 11.39 6.13
N PRO A 24 -7.57 11.21 5.27
CA PRO A 24 -7.68 11.48 3.84
C PRO A 24 -8.82 10.72 3.18
N ARG A 25 -9.40 11.33 2.15
CA ARG A 25 -10.42 10.67 1.34
C ARG A 25 -9.78 9.54 0.57
N GLY A 26 -10.24 8.32 0.84
CA GLY A 26 -9.78 7.09 0.22
C GLY A 26 -9.66 7.11 -1.31
N ASN A 27 -10.61 7.74 -1.98
CA ASN A 27 -10.63 7.87 -3.44
C ASN A 27 -9.58 8.86 -4.01
N LYS A 28 -8.96 9.67 -3.16
CA LYS A 28 -7.82 10.55 -3.50
C LYS A 28 -6.49 9.90 -3.21
N CYS A 29 -6.47 8.83 -2.41
CA CYS A 29 -5.25 8.10 -2.11
C CYS A 29 -4.74 7.35 -3.34
N LEU A 30 -3.43 7.50 -3.60
CA LEU A 30 -2.78 6.90 -4.75
C LEU A 30 -2.35 5.47 -4.50
N LEU A 31 -1.77 5.27 -3.33
CA LEU A 31 -1.21 4.02 -2.88
C LEU A 31 -1.15 4.06 -1.35
N ALA A 32 -1.59 2.97 -0.72
CA ALA A 32 -1.31 2.69 0.69
C ALA A 32 -0.38 1.49 0.80
N ILE A 33 0.62 1.56 1.65
CA ILE A 33 1.52 0.45 1.95
C ILE A 33 1.53 0.24 3.45
N GLU A 34 1.21 -0.98 3.85
CA GLU A 34 1.34 -1.45 5.22
C GLU A 34 2.58 -2.33 5.30
N CYS A 35 3.50 -1.98 6.20
CA CYS A 35 4.83 -2.54 6.32
C CYS A 35 4.98 -3.28 7.65
N THR A 36 5.04 -4.59 7.57
CA THR A 36 5.18 -5.42 8.76
C THR A 36 6.63 -5.94 8.90
N TYR A 37 7.29 -5.51 9.98
CA TYR A 37 8.66 -5.95 10.32
C TYR A 37 8.66 -6.85 11.56
N TYR A 38 9.22 -8.06 11.44
CA TYR A 38 9.41 -8.96 12.56
C TYR A 38 10.84 -9.53 12.64
N THR A 39 11.37 -9.62 13.86
CA THR A 39 12.73 -10.09 14.14
C THR A 39 12.78 -11.51 14.72
N ALA A 40 11.77 -11.90 15.51
CA ALA A 40 11.76 -13.17 16.24
C ALA A 40 10.64 -14.14 15.83
N SER A 41 9.54 -13.62 15.28
CA SER A 41 8.37 -14.40 14.86
C SER A 41 8.05 -14.18 13.38
N ARG A 42 7.31 -15.10 12.77
CA ARG A 42 6.83 -14.94 11.38
C ARG A 42 5.59 -14.07 11.36
N VAL A 43 5.39 -13.34 10.26
CA VAL A 43 4.12 -12.66 9.96
C VAL A 43 2.96 -13.65 10.09
N GLY A 44 2.04 -13.38 11.02
CA GLY A 44 0.83 -14.16 11.24
C GLY A 44 -0.41 -13.67 10.48
N ILE A 45 -1.48 -14.48 10.56
CA ILE A 45 -2.78 -14.18 9.94
C ILE A 45 -3.44 -12.91 10.50
N GLY A 46 -3.09 -12.51 11.73
CA GLY A 46 -3.57 -11.27 12.35
C GLY A 46 -3.20 -10.04 11.53
N HIS A 47 -1.95 -9.93 11.07
CA HIS A 47 -1.52 -8.78 10.25
C HIS A 47 -2.23 -8.74 8.91
N ALA A 48 -2.46 -9.90 8.29
CA ALA A 48 -3.23 -9.99 7.06
C ALA A 48 -4.67 -9.48 7.23
N ARG A 49 -5.29 -9.78 8.38
CA ARG A 49 -6.63 -9.29 8.74
C ARG A 49 -6.63 -7.79 9.05
N ASN A 50 -5.62 -7.29 9.76
CA ASN A 50 -5.46 -5.87 10.02
C ASN A 50 -5.31 -5.08 8.70
N PHE A 51 -4.50 -5.59 7.77
CA PHE A 51 -4.37 -5.00 6.44
C PHE A 51 -5.69 -5.05 5.63
N GLU A 52 -6.48 -6.11 5.76
CA GLU A 52 -7.81 -6.16 5.15
C GLU A 52 -8.77 -5.12 5.77
N GLY A 53 -8.64 -4.87 7.06
CA GLY A 53 -9.33 -3.78 7.74
C GLY A 53 -8.92 -2.41 7.18
N LEU A 54 -7.62 -2.18 7.00
CA LEU A 54 -7.10 -0.97 6.37
C LEU A 54 -7.63 -0.77 4.94
N HIS A 55 -7.64 -1.83 4.14
CA HIS A 55 -8.22 -1.80 2.80
C HIS A 55 -9.67 -1.34 2.83
N THR A 56 -10.45 -1.87 3.78
CA THR A 56 -11.86 -1.55 3.96
C THR A 56 -12.06 -0.10 4.40
N ASP A 57 -11.26 0.38 5.36
CA ASP A 57 -11.31 1.75 5.88
C ASP A 57 -10.98 2.77 4.79
N LEU A 58 -9.91 2.54 4.03
CA LEU A 58 -9.44 3.49 3.03
C LEU A 58 -10.14 3.34 1.68
N ARG A 59 -10.82 2.24 1.38
CA ARG A 59 -11.52 2.00 0.09
C ARG A 59 -10.66 2.31 -1.16
N ILE A 60 -9.34 2.14 -1.06
CA ILE A 60 -8.40 2.52 -2.12
C ILE A 60 -8.29 1.37 -3.11
N ALA A 61 -8.22 1.71 -4.39
CA ALA A 61 -8.01 0.74 -5.46
C ALA A 61 -6.62 0.07 -5.42
N ARG A 62 -5.61 0.73 -4.83
CA ARG A 62 -4.23 0.25 -4.78
C ARG A 62 -3.72 0.28 -3.36
N ASN A 63 -3.46 -0.91 -2.84
CA ASN A 63 -2.79 -1.10 -1.58
C ASN A 63 -1.83 -2.29 -1.66
N LEU A 64 -0.81 -2.26 -0.80
CA LEU A 64 0.24 -3.26 -0.78
C LEU A 64 0.55 -3.63 0.65
N PHE A 65 0.48 -4.92 0.96
CA PHE A 65 1.06 -5.44 2.19
C PHE A 65 2.52 -5.79 1.91
N VAL A 66 3.42 -5.35 2.78
CA VAL A 66 4.87 -5.57 2.65
C VAL A 66 5.39 -6.17 3.94
N SER A 67 6.26 -7.17 3.82
CA SER A 67 6.93 -7.71 5.00
C SER A 67 8.36 -8.19 4.73
N ASN A 68 9.17 -8.17 5.78
CA ASN A 68 10.55 -8.67 5.74
C ASN A 68 10.64 -10.22 5.77
N THR A 69 9.55 -10.91 6.13
CA THR A 69 9.45 -12.38 6.16
C THR A 69 8.16 -12.84 5.49
N GLY A 70 8.06 -14.12 5.12
CA GLY A 70 6.86 -14.70 4.50
C GLY A 70 6.16 -15.75 5.37
N ALA A 71 4.85 -15.88 5.19
CA ALA A 71 4.05 -16.99 5.72
C ALA A 71 3.02 -17.46 4.69
N SER A 72 2.96 -18.77 4.44
CA SER A 72 2.06 -19.37 3.44
C SER A 72 0.59 -19.12 3.73
N SER A 73 0.21 -19.09 5.02
CA SER A 73 -1.14 -18.75 5.47
C SER A 73 -1.54 -17.33 5.07
N VAL A 74 -0.62 -16.36 5.20
CA VAL A 74 -0.85 -14.97 4.79
C VAL A 74 -0.93 -14.84 3.27
N VAL A 75 -0.04 -15.52 2.54
CA VAL A 75 -0.11 -15.57 1.06
C VAL A 75 -1.47 -16.08 0.61
N LYS A 76 -1.92 -17.21 1.16
CA LYS A 76 -3.22 -17.80 0.81
C LYS A 76 -4.37 -16.85 1.12
N TYR A 77 -4.34 -16.21 2.30
CA TYR A 77 -5.40 -15.32 2.74
C TYR A 77 -5.54 -14.06 1.87
N LEU A 78 -4.43 -13.40 1.56
CA LEU A 78 -4.38 -12.17 0.77
C LEU A 78 -4.65 -12.44 -0.71
N SER A 79 -4.11 -13.54 -1.26
CA SER A 79 -4.36 -13.94 -2.65
C SER A 79 -5.84 -14.24 -2.89
N ALA A 80 -6.51 -14.94 -1.96
CA ALA A 80 -7.94 -15.24 -2.06
C ALA A 80 -8.82 -13.96 -2.11
N ARG A 81 -8.30 -12.84 -1.61
CA ARG A 81 -8.96 -11.52 -1.62
C ARG A 81 -8.42 -10.58 -2.69
N LYS A 82 -7.53 -11.05 -3.57
CA LYS A 82 -6.88 -10.26 -4.61
C LYS A 82 -6.15 -9.03 -4.03
N ARG A 83 -5.43 -9.23 -2.93
CA ARG A 83 -4.62 -8.21 -2.27
C ARG A 83 -3.15 -8.33 -2.67
N GLY A 84 -2.50 -7.20 -2.90
CA GLY A 84 -1.06 -7.16 -3.15
C GLY A 84 -0.28 -7.56 -1.90
N TYR A 85 0.73 -8.43 -2.06
CA TYR A 85 1.60 -8.84 -0.97
C TYR A 85 3.03 -9.08 -1.46
N GLU A 86 3.95 -8.23 -1.03
CA GLU A 86 5.38 -8.44 -1.20
C GLU A 86 6.03 -8.98 0.06
N ARG A 87 6.68 -10.13 -0.09
CA ARG A 87 7.39 -10.83 0.99
C ARG A 87 8.88 -10.63 0.82
N GLU A 88 9.60 -10.79 1.93
CA GLU A 88 11.07 -10.78 1.92
C GLU A 88 11.62 -9.48 1.33
N VAL A 89 10.92 -8.38 1.60
CA VAL A 89 11.37 -7.03 1.22
C VAL A 89 12.39 -6.59 2.26
N VAL A 90 13.65 -6.89 1.99
CA VAL A 90 14.80 -6.56 2.82
C VAL A 90 15.91 -6.01 1.93
N PRO A 91 16.81 -5.13 2.44
CA PRO A 91 17.85 -4.51 1.62
C PRO A 91 18.73 -5.51 0.86
N ALA A 92 18.98 -6.68 1.44
CA ALA A 92 19.78 -7.75 0.83
C ALA A 92 19.07 -8.46 -0.35
N ASN A 93 17.73 -8.43 -0.41
CA ASN A 93 16.96 -9.04 -1.48
C ASN A 93 16.61 -7.98 -2.54
N VAL A 94 17.58 -7.66 -3.38
CA VAL A 94 17.47 -6.61 -4.40
C VAL A 94 16.32 -6.83 -5.40
N ASN A 95 15.92 -8.09 -5.62
CA ASN A 95 14.87 -8.44 -6.57
C ASN A 95 13.48 -8.04 -6.04
N THR A 96 13.13 -8.46 -4.82
CA THR A 96 11.85 -8.07 -4.21
C THR A 96 11.79 -6.56 -3.97
N VAL A 97 12.87 -5.94 -3.51
CA VAL A 97 12.97 -4.47 -3.39
C VAL A 97 12.73 -3.78 -4.74
N GLY A 98 13.37 -4.28 -5.81
CA GLY A 98 13.18 -3.78 -7.17
C GLY A 98 11.74 -3.90 -7.64
N TYR A 99 11.09 -5.04 -7.38
CA TYR A 99 9.69 -5.28 -7.73
C TYR A 99 8.73 -4.37 -6.94
N THR A 100 8.90 -4.23 -5.63
CA THR A 100 8.11 -3.30 -4.80
C THR A 100 8.25 -1.86 -5.30
N ARG A 101 9.48 -1.43 -5.64
CA ARG A 101 9.73 -0.11 -6.25
C ARG A 101 9.04 0.03 -7.60
N GLY A 102 9.02 -1.03 -8.41
CA GLY A 102 8.28 -1.09 -9.66
C GLY A 102 6.78 -0.82 -9.45
N GLN A 103 6.15 -1.48 -8.48
CA GLN A 103 4.74 -1.26 -8.16
C GLN A 103 4.43 0.18 -7.72
N ILE A 104 5.32 0.78 -6.92
CA ILE A 104 5.21 2.19 -6.54
C ILE A 104 5.29 3.09 -7.79
N ARG A 105 6.27 2.85 -8.68
CA ARG A 105 6.40 3.60 -9.93
C ARG A 105 5.16 3.47 -10.82
N GLU A 106 4.59 2.27 -10.94
CA GLU A 106 3.37 2.06 -11.72
C GLU A 106 2.16 2.83 -11.13
N ALA A 107 2.04 2.93 -9.80
CA ALA A 107 1.00 3.75 -9.18
C ALA A 107 1.12 5.23 -9.58
N PHE A 108 2.34 5.78 -9.58
CA PHE A 108 2.60 7.14 -10.05
C PHE A 108 2.32 7.32 -11.55
N LYS A 109 2.76 6.38 -12.40
CA LYS A 109 2.49 6.47 -13.85
C LYS A 109 1.00 6.54 -14.15
N ILE A 110 0.20 5.70 -13.49
CA ILE A 110 -1.26 5.66 -13.69
C ILE A 110 -1.91 6.95 -13.20
N TYR A 111 -1.43 7.51 -12.10
CA TYR A 111 -1.89 8.81 -11.64
C TYR A 111 -1.61 9.91 -12.66
N LEU A 112 -0.35 10.04 -13.07
CA LEU A 112 0.09 11.04 -14.03
C LEU A 112 -0.63 10.90 -15.37
N GLY A 113 -0.91 9.68 -15.83
CA GLY A 113 -1.69 9.44 -17.05
C GLY A 113 -3.16 9.88 -16.96
N LYS A 114 -3.74 9.94 -15.75
CA LYS A 114 -5.12 10.43 -15.53
C LYS A 114 -5.20 11.95 -15.31
N THR A 115 -4.13 12.54 -14.78
CA THR A 115 -4.09 13.96 -14.42
C THR A 115 -3.34 14.82 -15.42
N ALA A 116 -2.64 14.23 -16.39
CA ALA A 116 -2.03 14.97 -17.48
C ALA A 116 -3.12 15.72 -18.25
N PRO A 117 -2.98 17.03 -18.50
CA PRO A 117 -3.90 17.75 -19.36
C PRO A 117 -3.89 17.09 -20.74
N SER A 118 -5.06 16.83 -21.30
CA SER A 118 -5.19 16.36 -22.68
C SER A 118 -4.62 17.43 -23.60
N THR A 119 -3.42 17.21 -24.12
CA THR A 119 -2.88 18.03 -25.20
C THR A 119 -3.64 17.65 -26.47
N VAL A 120 -4.79 18.27 -26.70
CA VAL A 120 -5.38 18.34 -28.03
C VAL A 120 -4.63 19.46 -28.75
N ILE A 121 -3.77 19.08 -29.69
CA ILE A 121 -3.14 19.98 -30.66
C ILE A 121 -4.11 20.14 -31.82
#